data_AF-A0A8X6XJI3-F1
#
_entry.id   AF-A0A8X6XJI3-F1
#
_cell.length_a   1.000
_cell.length_b   1.000
_cell.length_c   1.000
_cell.angle_alpha   90.00
_cell.angle_beta   90.00
_cell.angle_gamma   90.00
#
_symmetry.space_group_name_H-M   'P 1'
#
loop_
_entity.id
_entity.type
_entity.pdbx_description
1 polymer ?
#
loop_
_entity_poly.entity_id
_entity_poly.type
_entity_poly.pdbx_seq_one_letter_code
_entity_poly.pdbx_strand_id
1 'polypeptide(L)'
;MNLSSPPGKFNTYTELLFDSTKFTCEKLMRNSVEEATRIKGSCNIAIALDDSWQKRGYQSLNGIVTAMIVDTGKVIDFEDFSKHFRCKTAFNSAHGPSCITKYNGSSGGMEGKGVTAIFERSEAHYGIRYTQYSGDGNSRAGSTDPLTKGPSFISEPPNRVEFSNVSGTVVSCVAEGRPRPVITWVKSDGEVIHDLPGLRHIRHDGALVFPPFSPEDYRADVHAAVYRCIVSNSVGTIGSKDIHVRAVLRYLSQNHRICAFPLLKFQYSYATEINAIRK
;
A
#
# COMPACT_ATOMS: atom_id res chain seq x y z
N MET A 1 24.88 -8.76 -1.08
CA MET A 1 25.47 -8.38 -2.38
C MET A 1 26.92 -7.98 -2.13
N ASN A 2 27.88 -8.78 -2.58
CA ASN A 2 29.31 -8.40 -2.60
C ASN A 2 29.53 -7.51 -3.82
N LEU A 3 29.31 -6.21 -3.67
CA LEU A 3 29.63 -5.24 -4.71
C LEU A 3 31.10 -4.81 -4.54
N SER A 4 31.79 -4.64 -5.66
CA SER A 4 33.15 -4.10 -5.69
C SER A 4 33.19 -2.67 -5.13
N SER A 5 34.34 -2.28 -4.59
CA SER A 5 34.57 -0.92 -4.12
C SER A 5 34.30 0.07 -5.25
N PRO A 6 33.59 1.18 -5.00
CA PRO A 6 33.37 2.19 -6.01
C PRO A 6 34.71 2.75 -6.54
N PRO A 7 34.80 3.11 -7.83
CA PRO A 7 36.03 3.64 -8.42
C PRO A 7 36.48 4.94 -7.73
N GLY A 8 37.78 5.24 -7.77
CA GLY A 8 38.35 6.39 -7.03
C GLY A 8 37.78 7.77 -7.37
N LYS A 9 37.11 7.92 -8.53
CA LYS A 9 36.40 9.14 -8.97
C LYS A 9 34.88 9.01 -8.93
N PHE A 10 34.35 8.03 -8.21
CA PHE A 10 32.92 7.73 -8.16
C PHE A 10 32.06 8.95 -7.82
N ASN A 11 32.46 9.73 -6.81
CA ASN A 11 31.72 10.92 -6.40
C ASN A 11 31.70 11.99 -7.49
N THR A 12 32.84 12.28 -8.11
CA THR A 12 32.94 13.28 -9.19
C THR A 12 32.07 12.93 -10.39
N TYR A 13 32.08 11.66 -10.81
CA TYR A 13 31.21 11.23 -11.91
C TYR A 13 29.73 11.25 -11.52
N THR A 14 29.41 10.90 -10.27
CA THR A 14 28.03 10.94 -9.77
C THR A 14 27.48 12.36 -9.74
N GLU A 15 28.28 13.34 -9.30
CA GLU A 15 27.91 14.76 -9.30
C GLU A 15 27.70 15.27 -10.73
N LEU A 16 28.64 14.99 -11.65
CA LEU A 16 28.52 15.40 -13.04
C LEU A 16 27.26 14.83 -13.72
N LEU A 17 26.98 13.55 -13.49
CA LEU A 17 25.79 12.88 -14.02
C LEU A 17 24.52 13.48 -13.41
N PHE A 18 24.53 13.76 -12.12
CA PHE A 18 23.40 14.38 -11.43
C PHE A 18 23.09 15.76 -12.01
N ASP A 19 24.08 16.63 -12.15
CA ASP A 19 23.89 18.00 -12.66
C ASP A 19 23.41 18.00 -14.11
N SER A 20 24.01 17.16 -14.96
CA SER A 20 23.62 17.03 -16.37
C SER A 20 22.20 16.50 -16.54
N THR A 21 21.83 15.50 -15.72
CA THR A 21 20.47 14.93 -15.72
C THR A 21 19.48 15.95 -15.24
N LYS A 22 19.77 16.64 -14.13
CA LYS A 22 18.91 17.67 -13.55
C LYS A 22 18.61 18.79 -14.56
N PHE A 23 19.65 19.34 -15.19
CA PHE A 23 19.49 20.38 -16.21
C PHE A 23 18.60 19.93 -17.38
N THR A 24 18.82 18.70 -17.86
CA THR A 24 18.04 18.14 -18.98
C THR A 24 16.58 17.93 -18.58
N CYS A 25 16.33 17.38 -17.39
CA CYS A 25 14.98 17.17 -16.85
C CYS A 25 14.22 18.48 -16.70
N GLU A 26 14.83 19.51 -16.09
CA GLU A 26 14.21 20.83 -15.91
C GLU A 26 13.84 21.46 -17.25
N LYS A 27 14.73 21.37 -18.25
CA LYS A 27 14.47 21.87 -19.60
C LYS A 27 13.32 21.14 -20.28
N LEU A 28 13.30 19.80 -20.22
CA LEU A 28 12.24 19.00 -20.84
C LEU A 28 10.88 19.25 -20.19
N MET A 29 10.82 19.37 -18.86
CA MET A 29 9.59 19.67 -18.15
C MET A 29 9.03 21.05 -18.54
N ARG A 30 9.86 22.09 -18.65
CA ARG A 30 9.42 23.41 -19.14
C ARG A 30 8.87 23.35 -20.56
N ASN A 31 9.56 22.66 -21.47
CA ASN A 31 9.08 22.49 -22.84
C ASN A 31 7.72 21.77 -22.88
N SER A 32 7.50 20.77 -22.01
CA SER A 32 6.21 20.10 -21.87
C SER A 32 5.09 21.04 -21.41
N VAL A 33 5.39 21.97 -20.49
CA VAL A 33 4.43 23.01 -20.02
C VAL A 33 4.04 23.93 -21.17
N GLU A 34 5.01 24.43 -21.92
CA GLU A 34 4.78 25.35 -23.04
C GLU A 34 3.92 24.69 -24.13
N GLU A 35 4.23 23.44 -24.45
CA GLU A 35 3.45 22.65 -25.42
C GLU A 35 2.01 22.42 -24.95
N ALA A 36 1.81 22.04 -23.69
CA ALA A 36 0.48 21.81 -23.13
C ALA A 36 -0.35 23.10 -23.08
N THR A 37 0.27 24.21 -22.69
CA THR A 37 -0.39 25.53 -22.66
C THR A 37 -0.81 25.96 -24.06
N ARG A 38 0.03 25.69 -25.07
CA ARG A 38 -0.28 25.97 -26.48
C ARG A 38 -1.41 25.10 -27.02
N ILE A 39 -1.42 23.80 -26.70
CA ILE A 39 -2.46 22.86 -27.16
C ILE A 39 -3.81 23.20 -26.50
N LYS A 40 -3.81 23.46 -25.19
CA LYS A 40 -5.03 23.71 -24.42
C LYS A 40 -5.55 25.15 -24.57
N GLY A 41 -4.68 26.10 -24.90
CA GLY A 41 -5.01 27.53 -24.93
C GLY A 41 -5.30 28.12 -23.54
N SER A 42 -4.88 27.45 -22.46
CA SER A 42 -5.09 27.90 -21.08
C SER A 42 -3.93 27.47 -20.19
N CYS A 43 -3.65 28.25 -19.14
CA CYS A 43 -2.69 27.88 -18.10
C CYS A 43 -3.27 26.93 -17.04
N ASN A 44 -4.54 26.52 -17.17
CA ASN A 44 -5.18 25.58 -16.28
C ASN A 44 -4.98 24.16 -16.84
N ILE A 45 -4.02 23.42 -16.31
CA ILE A 45 -3.62 22.11 -16.84
C ILE A 45 -4.22 20.99 -15.99
N ALA A 46 -4.65 19.92 -16.65
CA ALA A 46 -5.09 18.69 -16.01
C ALA A 46 -3.90 17.74 -15.93
N ILE A 47 -3.67 17.15 -14.75
CA ILE A 47 -2.52 16.27 -14.52
C ILE A 47 -2.96 14.91 -13.98
N ALA A 48 -2.21 13.88 -14.35
CA ALA A 48 -2.21 12.58 -13.69
C ALA A 48 -1.04 12.53 -12.72
N LEU A 49 -1.26 11.97 -11.54
CA LEU A 49 -0.24 11.80 -10.51
C LEU A 49 -0.09 10.31 -10.22
N ASP A 50 1.16 9.87 -10.16
CA ASP A 50 1.51 8.49 -9.85
C ASP A 50 2.71 8.47 -8.89
N ASP A 51 2.76 7.49 -8.01
CA ASP A 51 3.79 7.35 -7.00
C ASP A 51 4.50 5.99 -7.05
N SER A 52 5.75 5.97 -6.60
CA SER A 52 6.51 4.73 -6.54
C SER A 52 7.44 4.68 -5.35
N TRP A 53 7.60 3.47 -4.80
CA TRP A 53 8.38 3.19 -3.61
C TRP A 53 9.50 2.19 -3.92
N GLN A 54 10.69 2.41 -3.35
CA GLN A 54 11.85 1.53 -3.57
C GLN A 54 11.63 0.06 -3.12
N LYS A 55 10.74 -0.19 -2.15
CA LYS A 55 10.50 -1.54 -1.61
C LYS A 55 9.02 -1.93 -1.70
N ARG A 56 8.77 -3.18 -2.09
CA ARG A 56 7.45 -3.82 -2.01
C ARG A 56 7.16 -4.19 -0.55
N GLY A 57 6.46 -3.34 0.18
CA GLY A 57 6.15 -3.52 1.61
C GLY A 57 5.83 -2.18 2.28
N TYR A 58 5.10 -2.21 3.41
CA TYR A 58 4.52 -1.03 4.07
C TYR A 58 5.52 0.02 4.61
N GLN A 59 6.82 -0.20 4.45
CA GLN A 59 7.87 0.73 4.87
C GLN A 59 8.93 0.88 3.78
N SER A 60 8.73 1.84 2.91
CA SER A 60 9.78 2.35 2.03
C SER A 60 10.51 3.53 2.68
N LEU A 61 11.82 3.56 2.49
CA LEU A 61 12.69 4.64 2.93
C LEU A 61 12.79 5.76 1.89
N ASN A 62 12.54 5.44 0.62
CA ASN A 62 12.57 6.39 -0.47
C ASN A 62 11.26 6.28 -1.28
N GLY A 63 10.77 7.41 -1.77
CA GLY A 63 9.58 7.48 -2.60
C GLY A 63 9.73 8.57 -3.65
N ILE A 64 8.92 8.48 -4.70
CA ILE A 64 8.80 9.53 -5.71
C ILE A 64 7.34 9.68 -6.10
N VAL A 65 6.89 10.91 -6.28
CA VAL A 65 5.58 11.25 -6.86
C VAL A 65 5.85 11.97 -8.17
N THR A 66 5.21 11.55 -9.24
CA THR A 66 5.42 12.11 -10.59
C THR A 66 4.11 12.69 -11.10
N ALA A 67 4.17 13.86 -11.71
CA ALA A 67 3.06 14.50 -12.39
C ALA A 67 3.24 14.41 -13.90
N MET A 68 2.18 14.03 -14.59
CA MET A 68 2.10 14.00 -16.04
C MET A 68 0.92 14.82 -16.53
N ILE A 69 1.06 15.50 -17.65
CA ILE A 69 -0.05 16.21 -18.28
C ILE A 69 -0.97 15.18 -18.94
N VAL A 70 -2.27 15.25 -18.65
CA VAL A 70 -3.26 14.30 -19.20
C VAL A 70 -3.31 14.38 -20.72
N ASP A 71 -3.29 15.60 -21.27
CA ASP A 71 -3.47 15.84 -22.70
C ASP A 71 -2.27 15.39 -23.56
N THR A 72 -1.04 15.51 -23.03
CA THR A 72 0.19 15.21 -23.79
C THR A 72 0.87 13.92 -23.35
N GLY A 73 0.52 13.37 -22.19
CA GLY A 73 1.20 12.23 -21.57
C GLY A 73 2.64 12.53 -21.15
N LYS A 74 3.05 13.80 -21.10
CA LYS A 74 4.43 14.19 -20.77
C LYS A 74 4.58 14.48 -19.28
N VAL A 75 5.71 14.04 -18.72
CA VAL A 75 6.10 14.38 -17.35
C VAL A 75 6.36 15.88 -17.25
N ILE A 76 5.78 16.49 -16.23
CA ILE A 76 5.83 17.93 -16.00
C ILE A 76 6.50 18.28 -14.68
N ASP A 77 6.43 17.39 -13.69
CA ASP A 77 6.99 17.62 -12.36
C ASP A 77 7.18 16.30 -11.61
N PHE A 78 8.03 16.29 -10.58
CA PHE A 78 8.15 15.18 -9.63
C PHE A 78 8.62 15.65 -8.25
N GLU A 79 8.23 14.93 -7.20
CA GLU A 79 8.70 15.14 -5.84
C GLU A 79 9.32 13.85 -5.30
N ASP A 80 10.62 13.89 -4.99
CA ASP A 80 11.31 12.77 -4.33
C ASP A 80 11.22 12.88 -2.79
N PHE A 81 11.21 11.74 -2.11
CA PHE A 81 11.20 11.67 -0.66
C PHE A 81 12.28 10.72 -0.16
N SER A 82 12.93 11.10 0.94
CA SER A 82 13.82 10.21 1.69
C SER A 82 13.59 10.33 3.18
N LYS A 83 13.46 9.17 3.83
CA LYS A 83 13.51 8.98 5.28
C LYS A 83 14.94 8.82 5.79
N HIS A 84 15.93 8.71 4.88
CA HIS A 84 17.33 8.69 5.28
C HIS A 84 17.79 10.09 5.67
N PHE A 85 18.50 10.16 6.77
CA PHE A 85 19.25 11.33 7.18
C PHE A 85 20.46 11.50 6.24
N ARG A 86 20.49 12.59 5.45
CA ARG A 86 21.72 12.98 4.75
C ARG A 86 22.59 13.81 5.69
N CYS A 87 23.43 13.16 6.49
CA CYS A 87 24.46 13.85 7.26
C CYS A 87 25.82 13.68 6.57
N LYS A 88 26.56 14.77 6.33
CA LYS A 88 27.97 14.69 5.89
C LYS A 88 28.92 14.30 7.04
N THR A 89 28.46 14.40 8.29
CA THR A 89 29.28 14.30 9.51
C THR A 89 28.58 13.51 10.63
N ALA A 90 27.95 12.38 10.33
CA ALA A 90 27.43 11.50 11.39
C ALA A 90 28.61 10.84 12.12
N PHE A 91 28.90 11.28 13.35
CA PHE A 91 29.83 10.60 14.26
C PHE A 91 29.02 10.01 15.42
N ASN A 92 29.15 8.71 15.67
CA ASN A 92 28.44 7.98 16.74
C ASN A 92 26.92 8.22 16.80
N SER A 93 26.23 8.17 15.66
CA SER A 93 24.76 8.24 15.58
C SER A 93 24.14 9.55 16.11
N ALA A 94 24.94 10.56 16.42
CA ALA A 94 24.47 11.90 16.76
C ALA A 94 24.27 12.71 15.48
N HIS A 95 23.00 12.99 15.16
CA HIS A 95 22.63 13.82 14.02
C HIS A 95 22.81 15.31 14.37
N GLY A 96 23.61 16.04 13.59
CA GLY A 96 23.76 17.50 13.76
C GLY A 96 22.49 18.28 13.35
N PRO A 97 22.37 19.56 13.73
CA PRO A 97 21.17 20.39 13.46
C PRO A 97 20.88 20.63 11.97
N SER A 98 21.86 20.39 11.09
CA SER A 98 21.68 20.44 9.62
C SER A 98 21.19 19.12 9.02
N CYS A 99 21.01 18.08 9.83
CA CYS A 99 20.63 16.77 9.33
C CYS A 99 19.10 16.62 9.30
N ILE A 100 18.54 16.95 8.14
CA ILE A 100 17.10 17.01 7.91
C ILE A 100 16.68 15.81 7.05
N THR A 101 15.61 15.13 7.42
CA THR A 101 14.92 14.17 6.55
C THR A 101 13.96 14.93 5.64
N LYS A 102 13.91 14.57 4.35
CA LYS A 102 12.98 15.22 3.41
C LYS A 102 11.52 14.84 3.71
N TYR A 103 11.33 13.72 4.41
CA TYR A 103 10.02 13.25 4.83
C TYR A 103 10.06 12.49 6.16
N ASN A 104 9.12 12.84 7.04
CA ASN A 104 8.81 12.10 8.26
C ASN A 104 7.34 11.68 8.21
N GLY A 105 7.07 10.37 8.17
CA GLY A 105 5.72 9.84 8.05
C GLY A 105 5.63 8.42 7.47
N SER A 106 4.40 7.93 7.29
CA SER A 106 4.14 6.64 6.63
C SER A 106 4.46 6.69 5.13
N SER A 107 4.79 5.55 4.51
CA SER A 107 5.04 5.51 3.06
C SER A 107 3.80 5.91 2.25
N GLY A 108 2.60 5.46 2.62
CA GLY A 108 1.36 5.90 1.96
C GLY A 108 0.99 7.38 2.16
N GLY A 109 1.67 8.11 3.04
CA GLY A 109 1.49 9.56 3.18
C GLY A 109 2.39 10.40 2.26
N MET A 110 3.41 9.78 1.65
CA MET A 110 4.33 10.48 0.75
C MET A 110 3.61 10.90 -0.54
N GLU A 111 2.61 10.15 -0.99
CA GLU A 111 1.82 10.50 -2.17
C GLU A 111 1.07 11.81 -1.91
N GLY A 112 0.22 11.87 -0.88
CA GLY A 112 -0.52 13.08 -0.52
C GLY A 112 0.40 14.29 -0.31
N LYS A 113 1.54 14.12 0.37
CA LYS A 113 2.50 15.23 0.55
C LYS A 113 3.16 15.65 -0.76
N GLY A 114 3.44 14.71 -1.67
CA GLY A 114 4.03 15.00 -2.97
C GLY A 114 3.06 15.72 -3.88
N VAL A 115 1.80 15.30 -3.88
CA VAL A 115 0.71 15.99 -4.57
C VAL A 115 0.61 17.43 -4.09
N THR A 116 0.54 17.67 -2.77
CA THR A 116 0.50 19.04 -2.22
C THR A 116 1.71 19.87 -2.66
N ALA A 117 2.92 19.32 -2.55
CA ALA A 117 4.14 20.04 -2.91
C ALA A 117 4.21 20.40 -4.41
N ILE A 118 3.72 19.53 -5.29
CA ILE A 118 3.65 19.77 -6.74
C ILE A 118 2.60 20.84 -7.05
N PHE A 119 1.43 20.77 -6.41
CA PHE A 119 0.37 21.76 -6.59
C PHE A 119 0.79 23.15 -6.13
N GLU A 120 1.36 23.28 -4.94
CA GLU A 120 1.76 24.56 -4.35
C GLU A 120 2.84 25.28 -5.16
N ARG A 121 3.79 24.53 -5.76
CA ARG A 121 4.87 25.15 -6.53
C ARG A 121 4.53 25.43 -8.00
N SER A 122 3.43 24.87 -8.50
CA SER A 122 3.09 24.89 -9.93
C SER A 122 3.06 26.31 -10.53
N GLU A 123 2.34 27.22 -9.87
CA GLU A 123 2.21 28.60 -10.33
C GLU A 123 3.54 29.36 -10.28
N ALA A 124 4.28 29.21 -9.17
CA ALA A 124 5.54 29.91 -8.97
C ALA A 124 6.67 29.39 -9.88
N HIS A 125 6.68 28.10 -10.19
CA HIS A 125 7.77 27.47 -10.91
C HIS A 125 7.53 27.41 -12.43
N TYR A 126 6.29 27.18 -12.85
CA TYR A 126 5.94 26.95 -14.26
C TYR A 126 4.94 27.95 -14.82
N GLY A 127 4.37 28.84 -13.99
CA GLY A 127 3.36 29.82 -14.44
C GLY A 127 2.02 29.20 -14.85
N ILE A 128 1.75 27.96 -14.43
CA ILE A 128 0.52 27.22 -14.72
C ILE A 128 -0.13 26.74 -13.43
N ARG A 129 -1.45 26.54 -13.47
CA ARG A 129 -2.25 26.05 -12.36
C ARG A 129 -2.77 24.66 -12.66
N TYR A 130 -2.50 23.71 -11.77
CA TYR A 130 -3.15 22.41 -11.81
C TYR A 130 -4.57 22.53 -11.28
N THR A 131 -5.57 22.18 -12.10
CA THR A 131 -6.99 22.37 -11.78
C THR A 131 -7.77 21.06 -11.65
N GLN A 132 -7.25 19.99 -12.23
CA GLN A 132 -7.83 18.65 -12.18
C GLN A 132 -6.70 17.65 -11.98
N TYR A 133 -6.87 16.72 -11.04
CA TYR A 133 -5.96 15.61 -10.83
C TYR A 133 -6.65 14.27 -11.05
N SER A 134 -5.90 13.32 -11.61
CA SER A 134 -6.28 11.91 -11.67
C SER A 134 -5.20 11.10 -10.95
N GLY A 135 -5.53 10.56 -9.78
CA GLY A 135 -4.68 9.60 -9.04
C GLY A 135 -5.32 8.21 -9.08
N ASP A 136 -4.53 7.17 -8.85
CA ASP A 136 -5.00 5.78 -8.87
C ASP A 136 -5.86 5.39 -7.65
N GLY A 137 -6.14 6.36 -6.77
CA GLY A 137 -7.00 6.19 -5.59
C GLY A 137 -6.34 5.40 -4.46
N ASN A 138 -5.02 5.16 -4.53
CA ASN A 138 -4.25 4.62 -3.42
C ASN A 138 -3.93 5.70 -2.35
N SER A 139 -4.12 6.98 -2.74
CA SER A 139 -3.88 8.17 -1.94
C SER A 139 -4.89 8.40 -0.84
N ARG A 140 -4.37 8.59 0.39
CA ARG A 140 -5.10 9.30 1.44
C ARG A 140 -5.24 10.76 1.01
N ALA A 141 -6.41 11.14 0.49
CA ALA A 141 -6.77 12.52 0.25
C ALA A 141 -6.61 13.33 1.56
N GLY A 142 -5.58 14.18 1.61
CA GLY A 142 -5.50 15.23 2.61
C GLY A 142 -6.55 16.28 2.24
N SER A 143 -7.67 16.30 2.94
CA SER A 143 -8.67 17.36 2.84
C SER A 143 -8.03 18.72 3.18
N THR A 144 -8.34 19.72 2.37
CA THR A 144 -7.87 21.11 2.47
C THR A 144 -8.54 21.93 3.58
N ASP A 145 -9.29 21.27 4.47
CA ASP A 145 -9.92 21.89 5.65
C ASP A 145 -9.22 21.40 6.93
N PRO A 146 -8.57 22.29 7.72
CA PRO A 146 -7.85 21.91 8.93
C PRO A 146 -8.73 21.29 10.03
N LEU A 147 -10.07 21.32 9.89
CA LEU A 147 -11.02 20.68 10.81
C LEU A 147 -11.36 19.24 10.42
N THR A 148 -11.15 18.84 9.17
CA THR A 148 -11.50 17.50 8.67
C THR A 148 -10.25 16.74 8.23
N LYS A 149 -10.19 15.46 8.58
CA LYS A 149 -9.05 14.56 8.30
C LYS A 149 -9.61 13.28 7.70
N GLY A 150 -9.17 12.93 6.49
CA GLY A 150 -9.48 11.65 5.85
C GLY A 150 -9.13 10.45 6.74
N PRO A 151 -9.75 9.29 6.53
CA PRO A 151 -9.46 8.11 7.33
C PRO A 151 -8.01 7.67 7.09
N SER A 152 -7.37 7.18 8.14
CA SER A 152 -6.02 6.65 8.09
C SER A 152 -5.86 5.49 9.06
N PHE A 153 -5.41 4.34 8.60
CA PHE A 153 -5.00 3.22 9.44
C PHE A 153 -3.91 3.63 10.44
N ILE A 154 -4.20 3.38 11.72
CA ILE A 154 -3.22 3.31 12.82
C ILE A 154 -2.62 1.90 12.86
N SER A 155 -3.47 0.88 12.73
CA SER A 155 -3.08 -0.52 12.70
C SER A 155 -3.90 -1.25 11.65
N GLU A 156 -3.20 -1.76 10.64
CA GLU A 156 -3.78 -2.55 9.56
C GLU A 156 -3.63 -4.05 9.86
N PRO A 157 -4.63 -4.88 9.53
CA PRO A 157 -4.51 -6.33 9.63
C PRO A 157 -3.32 -6.92 8.86
N PRO A 158 -2.73 -8.04 9.31
CA PRO A 158 -1.76 -8.78 8.51
C PRO A 158 -2.41 -9.42 7.28
N ASN A 159 -1.65 -9.59 6.20
CA ASN A 159 -2.16 -10.15 4.94
C ASN A 159 -2.46 -11.65 4.98
N ARG A 160 -2.01 -12.36 6.03
CA ARG A 160 -2.28 -13.78 6.26
C ARG A 160 -2.55 -14.01 7.74
N VAL A 161 -3.65 -14.67 8.04
CA VAL A 161 -4.06 -15.03 9.40
C VAL A 161 -4.31 -16.52 9.43
N GLU A 162 -3.48 -17.25 10.18
CA GLU A 162 -3.69 -18.67 10.44
C GLU A 162 -3.99 -18.90 11.91
N PHE A 163 -5.03 -19.68 12.19
CA PHE A 163 -5.47 -19.93 13.56
C PHE A 163 -6.04 -21.32 13.73
N SER A 164 -6.13 -21.82 14.96
CA SER A 164 -6.72 -23.12 15.24
C SER A 164 -8.20 -22.99 15.60
N ASN A 165 -9.00 -24.00 15.28
CA ASN A 165 -10.41 -24.03 15.68
C ASN A 165 -10.61 -24.03 17.21
N VAL A 166 -9.60 -24.43 17.99
CA VAL A 166 -9.65 -24.42 19.46
C VAL A 166 -9.36 -23.03 20.05
N SER A 167 -8.45 -22.27 19.41
CA SER A 167 -8.05 -20.94 19.90
C SER A 167 -8.93 -19.81 19.38
N GLY A 168 -9.47 -19.95 18.16
CA GLY A 168 -10.01 -18.81 17.43
C GLY A 168 -8.91 -17.79 17.09
N THR A 169 -9.33 -16.60 16.66
CA THR A 169 -8.45 -15.44 16.43
C THR A 169 -9.22 -14.12 16.42
N VAL A 170 -8.49 -13.02 16.57
CA VAL A 170 -9.00 -11.66 16.44
C VAL A 170 -8.15 -10.90 15.44
N VAL A 171 -8.78 -10.36 14.42
CA VAL A 171 -8.14 -9.56 13.37
C VAL A 171 -8.45 -8.09 13.64
N SER A 172 -7.47 -7.37 14.17
CA SER A 172 -7.60 -5.95 14.51
C SER A 172 -7.49 -5.06 13.27
N CYS A 173 -8.43 -4.14 13.13
CA CYS A 173 -8.35 -3.03 12.18
C CYS A 173 -8.62 -1.74 12.94
N VAL A 174 -7.69 -0.79 12.93
CA VAL A 174 -7.81 0.46 13.68
C VAL A 174 -7.45 1.62 12.77
N ALA A 175 -8.34 2.62 12.73
CA ALA A 175 -8.13 3.84 11.96
C ALA A 175 -8.49 5.09 12.77
N GLU A 176 -7.88 6.20 12.38
CA GLU A 176 -8.19 7.55 12.83
C GLU A 176 -8.71 8.39 11.67
N GLY A 177 -9.38 9.49 11.98
CA GLY A 177 -9.97 10.42 11.02
C GLY A 177 -10.84 11.43 11.75
N ARG A 178 -11.18 12.53 11.08
CA ARG A 178 -12.10 13.55 11.60
C ARG A 178 -13.11 13.89 10.51
N PRO A 179 -14.39 13.51 10.66
CA PRO A 179 -15.00 12.72 11.76
C PRO A 179 -14.42 11.31 11.93
N ARG A 180 -14.61 10.70 13.12
CA ARG A 180 -14.09 9.36 13.44
C ARG A 180 -14.63 8.35 12.43
N PRO A 181 -13.77 7.54 11.80
CA PRO A 181 -14.21 6.72 10.68
C PRO A 181 -14.90 5.44 11.16
N VAL A 182 -15.84 4.96 10.35
CA VAL A 182 -16.58 3.72 10.55
C VAL A 182 -15.83 2.58 9.87
N ILE A 183 -15.69 1.46 10.58
CA ILE A 183 -14.99 0.26 10.11
C ILE A 183 -16.04 -0.74 9.62
N THR A 184 -15.86 -1.21 8.38
CA THR A 184 -16.70 -2.21 7.71
C THR A 184 -15.82 -3.32 7.18
N TRP A 185 -16.30 -4.56 7.25
CA TRP A 185 -15.57 -5.71 6.72
C TRP A 185 -16.26 -6.24 5.48
N VAL A 186 -15.48 -6.58 4.46
CA VAL A 186 -15.99 -7.13 3.19
C VAL A 186 -15.24 -8.41 2.81
N LYS A 187 -15.88 -9.26 2.02
CA LYS A 187 -15.28 -10.44 1.37
C LYS A 187 -14.60 -10.06 0.03
N SER A 188 -13.95 -11.02 -0.61
CA SER A 188 -13.29 -10.87 -1.92
C SER A 188 -14.22 -10.43 -3.06
N ASP A 189 -15.51 -10.73 -2.96
CA ASP A 189 -16.56 -10.33 -3.90
C ASP A 189 -17.11 -8.93 -3.64
N GLY A 190 -16.67 -8.26 -2.55
CA GLY A 190 -17.17 -6.97 -2.12
C GLY A 190 -18.43 -7.04 -1.25
N GLU A 191 -18.93 -8.24 -0.92
CA GLU A 191 -20.06 -8.41 -0.01
C GLU A 191 -19.68 -7.92 1.40
N VAL A 192 -20.50 -7.04 1.97
CA VAL A 192 -20.37 -6.61 3.37
C VAL A 192 -20.71 -7.79 4.26
N ILE A 193 -19.80 -8.12 5.18
CA ILE A 193 -20.02 -9.26 6.08
C ILE A 193 -20.84 -8.82 7.29
N HIS A 194 -21.72 -9.72 7.70
CA HIS A 194 -22.47 -9.62 8.95
C HIS A 194 -22.01 -10.69 9.94
N ASP A 195 -22.41 -10.48 11.19
CA ASP A 195 -22.21 -11.43 12.27
C ASP A 195 -22.87 -12.77 11.91
N LEU A 196 -22.10 -13.84 12.08
CA LEU A 196 -22.55 -15.20 11.90
C LEU A 196 -22.39 -15.92 13.24
N PRO A 197 -23.49 -16.20 13.97
CA PRO A 197 -23.44 -16.77 15.30
C PRO A 197 -22.51 -17.98 15.39
N GLY A 198 -21.60 -17.96 16.37
CA GLY A 198 -20.64 -19.04 16.61
C GLY A 198 -19.46 -19.14 15.64
N LEU A 199 -19.42 -18.33 14.57
CA LEU A 199 -18.42 -18.48 13.50
C LEU A 199 -17.64 -17.20 13.20
N ARG A 200 -18.29 -16.03 13.20
CA ARG A 200 -17.62 -14.73 13.14
C ARG A 200 -18.49 -13.62 13.69
N HIS A 201 -17.89 -12.58 14.26
CA HIS A 201 -18.60 -11.35 14.59
C HIS A 201 -17.66 -10.15 14.58
N ILE A 202 -18.23 -8.95 14.42
CA ILE A 202 -17.50 -7.69 14.51
C ILE A 202 -17.62 -7.16 15.94
N ARG A 203 -16.48 -7.01 16.61
CA ARG A 203 -16.43 -6.47 17.97
C ARG A 203 -16.62 -4.95 17.95
N HIS A 204 -17.04 -4.37 19.07
CA HIS A 204 -17.32 -2.92 19.23
C HIS A 204 -16.14 -2.00 18.88
N ASP A 205 -14.90 -2.50 18.91
CA ASP A 205 -13.69 -1.77 18.52
C ASP A 205 -13.40 -1.86 17.01
N GLY A 206 -14.23 -2.58 16.24
CA GLY A 206 -14.08 -2.79 14.80
C GLY A 206 -13.25 -4.02 14.43
N ALA A 207 -12.76 -4.80 15.39
CA ALA A 207 -12.01 -6.02 15.11
C ALA A 207 -12.92 -7.16 14.63
N LEU A 208 -12.46 -7.93 13.65
CA LEU A 208 -13.15 -9.14 13.18
C LEU A 208 -12.72 -10.33 14.03
N VAL A 209 -13.68 -10.95 14.71
CA VAL A 209 -13.42 -12.06 15.64
C VAL A 209 -13.90 -13.37 15.03
N PHE A 210 -13.03 -14.37 15.06
CA PHE A 210 -13.36 -15.76 14.78
C PHE A 210 -13.28 -16.53 16.11
N PRO A 211 -14.41 -16.85 16.77
CA PRO A 211 -14.38 -17.61 18.00
C PRO A 211 -13.89 -19.05 17.76
N PRO A 212 -13.53 -19.78 18.83
CA PRO A 212 -13.36 -21.22 18.75
C PRO A 212 -14.62 -21.91 18.21
N PHE A 213 -14.43 -22.96 17.40
CA PHE A 213 -15.51 -23.68 16.72
C PHE A 213 -15.22 -25.19 16.62
N SER A 214 -16.28 -25.99 16.52
CA SER A 214 -16.15 -27.45 16.36
C SER A 214 -15.76 -27.81 14.92
N PRO A 215 -15.02 -28.90 14.65
CA PRO A 215 -14.69 -29.30 13.28
C PRO A 215 -15.90 -29.42 12.35
N GLU A 216 -17.08 -29.75 12.87
CA GLU A 216 -18.36 -29.86 12.16
C GLU A 216 -18.91 -28.51 11.71
N ASP A 217 -18.59 -27.43 12.43
CA ASP A 217 -19.00 -26.07 12.10
C ASP A 217 -18.04 -25.41 11.10
N TYR A 218 -17.04 -26.14 10.61
CA TYR A 218 -16.09 -25.62 9.64
C TYR A 218 -16.78 -25.22 8.34
N ARG A 219 -16.65 -23.94 8.00
CA ARG A 219 -17.14 -23.37 6.75
C ARG A 219 -16.02 -22.74 5.95
N ALA A 220 -15.77 -23.22 4.73
CA ALA A 220 -14.71 -22.70 3.87
C ALA A 220 -14.92 -21.21 3.53
N ASP A 221 -16.18 -20.80 3.34
CA ASP A 221 -16.56 -19.40 3.06
C ASP A 221 -16.38 -18.45 4.26
N VAL A 222 -16.05 -18.99 5.43
CA VAL A 222 -15.76 -18.23 6.65
C VAL A 222 -14.29 -18.39 7.06
N HIS A 223 -13.82 -19.63 7.15
CA HIS A 223 -12.54 -20.03 7.72
C HIS A 223 -11.40 -20.21 6.70
N ALA A 224 -11.69 -20.17 5.40
CA ALA A 224 -10.70 -20.25 4.31
C ALA A 224 -11.03 -19.21 3.22
N ALA A 225 -11.23 -17.97 3.66
CA ALA A 225 -11.73 -16.88 2.82
C ALA A 225 -10.80 -15.66 2.88
N VAL A 226 -10.97 -14.76 1.92
CA VAL A 226 -10.26 -13.49 1.84
C VAL A 226 -11.17 -12.38 2.33
N TYR A 227 -10.67 -11.59 3.27
CA TYR A 227 -11.38 -10.45 3.85
C TYR A 227 -10.62 -9.16 3.58
N ARG A 228 -11.34 -8.03 3.63
CA ARG A 228 -10.76 -6.70 3.56
C ARG A 228 -11.44 -5.78 4.59
N CYS A 229 -10.65 -4.99 5.29
CA CYS A 229 -11.16 -3.95 6.18
C CYS A 229 -11.33 -2.65 5.39
N ILE A 230 -12.52 -2.10 5.36
CA ILE A 230 -12.87 -0.83 4.73
C ILE A 230 -13.17 0.18 5.83
N VAL A 231 -12.56 1.35 5.74
CA VAL A 231 -12.70 2.40 6.74
C VAL A 231 -13.11 3.70 6.08
N SER A 232 -14.22 4.28 6.53
CA SER A 232 -14.87 5.38 5.84
C SER A 232 -15.27 6.51 6.79
N ASN A 233 -15.10 7.75 6.36
CA ASN A 233 -15.72 8.93 6.97
C ASN A 233 -16.24 9.89 5.88
N SER A 234 -16.76 11.05 6.28
CA SER A 234 -17.30 12.04 5.35
C SER A 234 -16.29 12.61 4.36
N VAL A 235 -14.99 12.46 4.62
CA VAL A 235 -13.91 12.97 3.76
C VAL A 235 -13.48 11.93 2.73
N GLY A 236 -13.54 10.64 3.08
CA GLY A 236 -13.14 9.59 2.15
C GLY A 236 -13.23 8.18 2.73
N THR A 237 -12.85 7.21 1.91
CA THR A 237 -12.87 5.78 2.23
C THR A 237 -11.54 5.15 1.84
N ILE A 238 -10.97 4.33 2.72
CA ILE A 238 -9.74 3.57 2.48
C ILE A 238 -9.96 2.08 2.77
N GLY A 239 -9.25 1.21 2.06
CA GLY A 239 -9.29 -0.24 2.27
C GLY A 239 -7.93 -0.80 2.69
N SER A 240 -7.92 -1.83 3.52
CA SER A 240 -6.72 -2.62 3.81
C SER A 240 -6.32 -3.46 2.60
N LYS A 241 -5.16 -4.12 2.68
CA LYS A 241 -4.85 -5.25 1.80
C LYS A 241 -5.76 -6.45 2.06
N ASP A 242 -5.69 -7.40 1.13
CA ASP A 242 -6.37 -8.68 1.22
C ASP A 242 -5.80 -9.54 2.36
N ILE A 243 -6.69 -9.98 3.23
CA ILE A 243 -6.40 -10.75 4.43
C ILE A 243 -6.81 -12.19 4.17
N HIS A 244 -5.83 -13.05 3.96
CA HIS A 244 -6.04 -14.47 3.70
C HIS A 244 -6.20 -15.19 5.03
N VAL A 245 -7.45 -15.49 5.39
CA VAL A 245 -7.79 -16.20 6.64
C VAL A 245 -7.79 -17.69 6.36
N ARG A 246 -7.10 -18.47 7.21
CA ARG A 246 -7.10 -19.92 7.16
C ARG A 246 -7.16 -20.54 8.55
N ALA A 247 -8.24 -21.25 8.85
CA ALA A 247 -8.31 -22.06 10.07
C ALA A 247 -7.65 -23.42 9.87
N VAL A 248 -6.98 -23.91 10.90
CA VAL A 248 -6.38 -25.24 11.00
C VAL A 248 -7.21 -26.06 11.99
N LEU A 249 -7.80 -27.15 11.51
CA LEU A 249 -8.58 -28.06 12.34
C LEU A 249 -7.66 -28.90 13.22
N ARG A 250 -7.92 -28.87 14.52
CA ARG A 250 -7.35 -29.78 15.51
C ARG A 250 -8.48 -30.65 16.05
N TYR A 251 -8.37 -31.94 15.80
CA TYR A 251 -9.22 -32.94 16.45
C TYR A 251 -8.62 -33.22 17.82
N LEU A 252 -9.30 -32.81 18.89
CA LEU A 252 -8.89 -33.19 20.24
C LEU A 252 -8.99 -34.72 20.32
N SER A 253 -7.84 -35.38 20.43
CA SER A 253 -7.81 -36.83 20.63
C SER A 253 -8.43 -37.13 21.99
N GLN A 254 -9.68 -37.62 22.00
CA GLN A 254 -10.19 -38.35 23.15
C GLN A 254 -9.24 -39.51 23.42
N ASN A 255 -8.76 -39.62 24.66
CA ASN A 255 -7.92 -40.70 25.21
C ASN A 255 -7.96 -42.02 24.42
N HIS A 256 -7.14 -42.12 23.37
CA HIS A 256 -6.69 -43.37 22.81
C HIS A 256 -5.24 -43.20 22.36
N ARG A 257 -4.42 -44.10 22.87
CA ARG A 257 -2.98 -44.23 22.65
C ARG A 257 -2.56 -43.84 21.22
N ILE A 258 -1.74 -42.80 21.09
CA ILE A 258 -1.11 -42.44 19.83
C ILE A 258 0.01 -43.44 19.57
N CYS A 259 -0.25 -44.42 18.70
CA CYS A 259 0.79 -44.98 17.86
C CYS A 259 1.13 -43.98 16.75
N ALA A 260 2.41 -43.97 16.41
CA ALA A 260 3.11 -43.11 15.47
C ALA A 260 2.39 -42.79 14.15
N PHE A 261 2.71 -41.58 13.65
CA PHE A 261 2.60 -41.17 12.25
C PHE A 261 2.98 -42.27 11.25
N PRO A 262 2.34 -42.27 10.08
CA PRO A 262 3.09 -42.43 8.84
C PRO A 262 2.99 -41.16 7.99
N LEU A 263 4.17 -40.69 7.59
CA LEU A 263 4.39 -39.71 6.54
C LEU A 263 3.78 -40.16 5.20
N LEU A 264 3.25 -39.17 4.47
CA LEU A 264 3.23 -39.07 3.00
C LEU A 264 2.66 -40.25 2.19
N LYS A 265 1.51 -40.02 1.55
CA LYS A 265 1.37 -40.30 0.12
C LYS A 265 0.63 -39.15 -0.58
N PHE A 266 1.42 -38.34 -1.28
CA PHE A 266 0.99 -37.70 -2.52
C PHE A 266 0.52 -38.82 -3.47
N GLN A 267 -0.72 -38.79 -3.93
CA GLN A 267 -1.10 -39.42 -5.18
C GLN A 267 -1.77 -38.38 -6.08
N TYR A 268 -1.04 -38.04 -7.14
CA TYR A 268 -1.54 -37.34 -8.30
C TYR A 268 -2.73 -38.11 -8.89
N SER A 269 -3.79 -37.36 -9.21
CA SER A 269 -4.91 -37.80 -10.01
C SER A 269 -4.49 -37.95 -11.47
N TYR A 270 -4.62 -39.15 -12.03
CA TYR A 270 -4.85 -39.37 -13.46
C TYR A 270 -6.04 -40.31 -13.57
N ALA A 271 -7.18 -39.79 -14.01
CA ALA A 271 -8.27 -40.61 -14.51
C ALA A 271 -9.23 -39.75 -15.33
N THR A 272 -9.01 -39.68 -16.64
CA THR A 272 -10.13 -39.61 -17.59
C THR A 272 -9.68 -40.18 -18.94
N GLU A 273 -10.35 -41.27 -19.33
CA GLU A 273 -10.90 -41.52 -20.69
C GLU A 273 -9.88 -41.80 -21.85
N ILE A 274 -10.00 -42.77 -22.77
CA ILE A 274 -11.10 -43.58 -23.34
C ILE A 274 -10.51 -44.89 -23.92
N ASN A 275 -11.27 -45.99 -23.82
CA ASN A 275 -11.07 -47.22 -24.61
C ASN A 275 -11.43 -47.00 -26.09
N ALA A 276 -10.45 -47.05 -27.00
CA ALA A 276 -10.57 -47.38 -28.43
C ALA A 276 -9.11 -47.51 -28.95
N ILE A 277 -8.57 -48.61 -29.48
CA ILE A 277 -9.01 -49.46 -30.60
C ILE A 277 -8.23 -50.77 -30.47
N ARG A 278 -8.93 -51.91 -30.48
CA ARG A 278 -8.37 -53.19 -30.93
C ARG A 278 -8.49 -53.22 -32.46
N LYS A 279 -7.36 -53.13 -33.15
CA LYS A 279 -6.98 -53.97 -34.30
C LYS A 279 -5.50 -53.79 -34.58
#